data_AF-A0A1S8X7D0-F1
#
_entry.id   AF-A0A1S8X7D0-F1
#
_cell.length_a   1.000
_cell.length_b   1.000
_cell.length_c   1.000
_cell.angle_alpha   90.00
_cell.angle_beta   90.00
_cell.angle_gamma   90.00
#
_symmetry.space_group_name_H-M   'P 1'
#
loop_
_entity.id
_entity.type
_entity.pdbx_description
1 polymer ?
#
loop_
_entity_poly.entity_id
_entity_poly.type
_entity_poly.pdbx_seq_one_letter_code
_entity_poly.pdbx_strand_id
1 'polypeptide(L)'
;QNRVAKENLELNWSDKVEAGECDAAAGHLHNGSTNKQFYPGISSYQEHMSSPESWTNAANEVVSQSEKERLASIELRNIMAKLLNETSRDLMQQHDRVCSAFKQNLDRLLAAKAHLENHLRETAKEIASQENNIAALKEAIRAKDDPVKVAQTRLHLRQFRPNLELCKDPAAESLACEVNLLTKSLDLLFGELTKSEEKLRNLQDLQMNLEKEIDIKKETIRIDEVQCLPRRAHYPSAIRLQGYP
;
A
#
# COMPACT_ATOMS: atom_id res chain seq x y z
N GLN A 1 -5.64 37.08 -27.00
CA GLN A 1 -4.64 37.31 -28.07
C GLN A 1 -5.06 36.60 -29.36
N ASN A 2 -5.12 35.26 -29.41
CA ASN A 2 -5.67 34.52 -30.58
C ASN A 2 -7.04 35.02 -31.11
N ARG A 3 -8.01 35.30 -30.22
CA ARG A 3 -9.31 35.84 -30.63
C ARG A 3 -9.20 37.21 -31.31
N VAL A 4 -8.36 38.10 -30.77
CA VAL A 4 -8.14 39.45 -31.30
C VAL A 4 -7.40 39.39 -32.64
N ALA A 5 -6.39 38.52 -32.77
CA ALA A 5 -5.69 38.31 -34.04
C ALA A 5 -6.63 37.77 -35.13
N LYS A 6 -7.54 36.86 -34.76
CA LYS A 6 -8.59 36.37 -35.65
C LYS A 6 -9.54 37.50 -36.07
N GLU A 7 -10.07 38.26 -35.11
CA GLU A 7 -10.98 39.39 -35.39
C GLU A 7 -10.31 40.44 -36.31
N ASN A 8 -9.03 40.74 -36.10
CA ASN A 8 -8.27 41.66 -36.94
C ASN A 8 -8.05 41.12 -38.37
N LEU A 9 -7.81 39.81 -38.52
CA LEU A 9 -7.73 39.18 -39.85
C LEU A 9 -9.07 39.19 -40.58
N GLU A 10 -10.16 38.90 -39.88
CA GLU A 10 -11.52 38.92 -40.43
C GLU A 10 -11.89 40.32 -40.89
N LEU A 11 -11.59 41.35 -40.10
CA LEU A 11 -11.79 42.75 -40.47
C LEU A 11 -10.93 43.15 -41.68
N ASN A 12 -9.61 42.88 -41.64
CA ASN A 12 -8.71 43.23 -42.74
C ASN A 12 -9.07 42.50 -44.05
N TRP A 13 -9.60 41.28 -43.95
CA TRP A 13 -10.13 40.55 -45.10
C TRP A 13 -11.42 41.19 -45.62
N SER A 14 -12.38 41.51 -44.75
CA SER A 14 -13.65 42.17 -45.12
C SER A 14 -13.41 43.49 -45.84
N ASP A 15 -12.54 44.35 -45.28
CA ASP A 15 -12.20 45.65 -45.87
C ASP A 15 -11.60 45.49 -47.28
N LYS A 16 -10.77 44.48 -47.50
CA LYS A 16 -10.17 44.19 -48.82
C LYS A 16 -11.17 43.63 -49.82
N VAL A 17 -12.15 42.86 -49.36
CA VAL A 17 -13.24 42.36 -50.21
C VAL A 17 -14.11 43.52 -50.66
N GLU A 18 -14.56 44.36 -49.72
CA GLU A 18 -15.38 45.54 -50.02
C GLU A 18 -14.64 46.53 -50.94
N ALA A 19 -13.34 46.77 -50.69
CA ALA A 19 -12.51 47.59 -51.58
C ALA A 19 -12.40 46.99 -52.99
N GLY A 20 -12.22 45.67 -53.11
CA GLY A 20 -12.16 44.97 -54.39
C GLY A 20 -13.48 45.03 -55.17
N GLU A 21 -14.63 45.00 -54.48
CA GLU A 21 -15.94 45.20 -55.10
C GLU A 21 -16.09 46.63 -55.66
N CYS A 22 -15.61 47.63 -54.91
CA CYS A 22 -15.58 49.01 -55.37
C CYS A 22 -14.68 49.18 -56.60
N ASP A 23 -13.48 48.61 -56.57
CA ASP A 23 -12.53 48.67 -57.69
C ASP A 23 -13.05 47.92 -58.93
N ALA A 24 -13.71 46.77 -58.75
CA ALA A 24 -14.36 46.04 -59.83
C ALA A 24 -15.51 46.85 -60.45
N ALA A 25 -16.39 47.41 -59.62
CA ALA A 25 -17.48 48.28 -60.08
C ALA A 25 -16.95 49.50 -60.85
N ALA A 26 -15.87 50.13 -60.36
CA ALA A 26 -15.21 51.23 -61.04
C ALA A 26 -14.57 50.79 -62.37
N GLY A 27 -13.90 49.64 -62.40
CA GLY A 27 -13.26 49.07 -63.59
C GLY A 27 -14.24 48.68 -64.70
N HIS A 28 -15.52 48.44 -64.37
CA HIS A 28 -16.59 48.16 -65.35
C HIS A 28 -17.22 49.42 -65.96
N LEU A 29 -16.88 50.62 -65.50
CA LEU A 29 -17.40 51.87 -66.06
C LEU A 29 -16.75 52.18 -67.42
N HIS A 30 -17.58 52.58 -68.38
CA HIS A 30 -17.17 53.07 -69.69
C HIS A 30 -18.03 54.28 -70.10
N ASN A 31 -17.66 54.96 -71.19
CA ASN A 31 -18.36 56.17 -71.63
C ASN A 31 -19.88 55.97 -71.88
N GLY A 32 -20.31 54.73 -72.15
CA GLY A 32 -21.71 54.36 -72.36
C GLY A 32 -22.48 53.95 -71.09
N SER A 33 -21.82 53.78 -69.94
CA SER A 33 -22.47 53.33 -68.71
C SER A 33 -23.51 54.33 -68.20
N THR A 34 -24.67 53.87 -67.74
CA THR A 34 -25.77 54.75 -67.28
C THR A 34 -25.66 55.15 -65.81
N ASN A 35 -24.81 54.47 -65.03
CA ASN A 35 -24.56 54.68 -63.61
C ASN A 35 -23.36 55.62 -63.33
N LYS A 36 -23.27 56.74 -64.05
CA LYS A 36 -22.23 57.77 -63.88
C LYS A 36 -22.85 59.16 -63.65
N GLN A 37 -22.30 59.94 -62.73
CA GLN A 37 -22.76 61.30 -62.41
C GLN A 37 -21.61 62.19 -61.94
N PHE A 38 -21.83 63.50 -61.86
CA PHE A 38 -20.85 64.44 -61.31
C PHE A 38 -20.90 64.44 -59.78
N TYR A 39 -19.74 64.31 -59.14
CA TYR A 39 -19.58 64.40 -57.69
C TYR A 39 -18.73 65.62 -57.33
N PRO A 40 -19.26 66.65 -56.66
CA PRO A 40 -18.48 67.82 -56.26
C PRO A 40 -17.48 67.47 -55.14
N GLY A 41 -16.29 68.07 -55.17
CA GLY A 41 -15.28 67.92 -54.11
C GLY A 41 -14.42 66.65 -54.17
N ILE A 42 -14.57 65.81 -55.20
CA ILE A 42 -13.81 64.55 -55.35
C ILE A 42 -12.37 64.74 -55.84
N SER A 43 -12.00 65.95 -56.28
CA SER A 43 -10.67 66.25 -56.83
C SER A 43 -9.59 66.51 -55.76
N SER A 44 -9.97 66.53 -54.47
CA SER A 44 -9.05 66.72 -53.34
C SER A 44 -8.88 65.42 -52.54
N TYR A 45 -7.66 65.14 -52.09
CA TYR A 45 -7.39 64.04 -51.16
C TYR A 45 -8.13 64.25 -49.83
N GLN A 46 -8.69 63.18 -49.27
CA GLN A 46 -9.28 63.23 -47.93
C GLN A 46 -8.18 63.12 -46.86
N GLU A 47 -8.33 63.84 -45.75
CA GLU A 47 -7.31 63.91 -44.69
C GLU A 47 -6.98 62.55 -44.04
N HIS A 48 -7.88 61.58 -44.13
CA HIS A 48 -7.73 60.24 -43.54
C HIS A 48 -7.27 59.17 -44.54
N MET A 49 -6.90 59.54 -45.77
CA MET A 49 -6.42 58.58 -46.76
C MET A 49 -5.06 58.01 -46.34
N SER A 50 -4.97 56.68 -46.32
CA SER A 50 -3.69 55.99 -46.11
C SER A 50 -2.82 56.04 -47.38
N SER A 51 -1.50 56.01 -47.20
CA SER A 51 -0.58 55.80 -48.30
C SER A 51 -0.47 54.30 -48.63
N PRO A 52 -0.10 53.92 -49.87
CA PRO A 52 0.15 52.51 -50.22
C PRO A 52 1.18 51.84 -49.31
N GLU A 53 2.18 52.58 -48.84
CA GLU A 53 3.19 52.11 -47.90
C GLU A 53 2.57 51.84 -46.51
N SER A 54 1.77 52.76 -45.98
CA SER A 54 1.07 52.59 -44.70
C SER A 54 0.07 51.44 -44.74
N TRP A 55 -0.67 51.28 -45.84
CA TRP A 55 -1.58 50.15 -46.06
C TRP A 55 -0.83 48.82 -46.11
N THR A 56 0.30 48.76 -46.84
CA THR A 56 1.13 47.55 -46.95
C THR A 56 1.69 47.16 -45.59
N ASN A 57 2.19 48.14 -44.83
CA ASN A 57 2.72 47.92 -43.49
C ASN A 57 1.64 47.41 -42.52
N ALA A 58 0.45 48.03 -42.52
CA ALA A 58 -0.66 47.60 -41.67
C ALA A 58 -1.13 46.18 -42.01
N ALA A 59 -1.26 45.85 -43.31
CA ALA A 59 -1.62 44.50 -43.74
C ALA A 59 -0.56 43.46 -43.34
N ASN A 60 0.72 43.77 -43.54
CA ASN A 60 1.82 42.89 -43.16
C ASN A 60 1.92 42.71 -41.64
N GLU A 61 1.61 43.74 -40.86
CA GLU A 61 1.59 43.66 -39.40
C GLU A 61 0.49 42.72 -38.89
N VAL A 62 -0.74 42.82 -39.42
CA VAL A 62 -1.84 41.90 -39.07
C VAL A 62 -1.49 40.45 -39.41
N VAL A 63 -0.90 40.21 -40.58
CA VAL A 63 -0.45 38.87 -41.00
C VAL A 63 0.67 38.35 -40.08
N SER A 64 1.68 39.18 -39.82
CA SER A 64 2.82 38.83 -38.97
C SER A 64 2.38 38.51 -37.53
N GLN A 65 1.49 39.33 -36.96
CA GLN A 65 0.97 39.08 -35.62
C GLN A 65 0.14 37.80 -35.56
N SER A 66 -0.70 37.55 -36.56
CA SER A 66 -1.51 36.34 -36.61
C SER A 66 -0.68 35.07 -36.78
N GLU A 67 0.40 35.15 -37.56
CA GLU A 67 1.36 34.05 -37.71
C GLU A 67 2.11 33.77 -36.39
N LYS A 68 2.51 34.82 -35.65
CA LYS A 68 3.10 34.67 -34.32
C LYS A 68 2.14 33.97 -33.35
N GLU A 69 0.88 34.38 -33.31
CA GLU A 69 -0.14 33.76 -32.46
C GLU A 69 -0.41 32.29 -32.86
N ARG A 70 -0.43 32.01 -34.17
CA ARG A 70 -0.58 30.64 -34.71
C ARG A 70 0.59 29.74 -34.29
N LEU A 71 1.82 30.21 -34.44
CA LEU A 71 3.02 29.48 -34.03
C LEU A 71 3.05 29.25 -32.51
N ALA A 72 2.70 30.27 -31.72
CA ALA A 72 2.58 30.14 -30.26
C ALA A 72 1.51 29.11 -29.87
N SER A 73 0.36 29.08 -30.57
CA SER A 73 -0.69 28.07 -30.36
C SER A 73 -0.22 26.66 -30.69
N ILE A 74 0.57 26.48 -31.76
CA ILE A 74 1.15 25.18 -32.12
C ILE A 74 2.12 24.71 -31.04
N GLU A 75 3.01 25.59 -30.57
CA GLU A 75 3.98 25.24 -29.54
C GLU A 75 3.30 24.88 -28.21
N LEU A 76 2.29 25.64 -27.80
CA LEU A 76 1.48 25.32 -26.63
C LEU A 76 0.84 23.93 -26.74
N ARG A 77 0.27 23.58 -27.89
CA ARG A 77 -0.32 22.25 -28.12
C ARG A 77 0.73 21.14 -28.09
N ASN A 78 1.93 21.38 -28.64
CA ASN A 78 3.04 20.43 -28.56
C ASN A 78 3.48 20.19 -27.12
N ILE A 79 3.61 21.26 -26.32
CA ILE A 79 3.95 21.17 -24.89
C ILE A 79 2.86 20.41 -24.13
N MET A 80 1.58 20.71 -24.36
CA MET A 80 0.46 19.99 -23.75
C MET A 80 0.49 18.50 -24.08
N ALA A 81 0.72 18.13 -25.35
CA ALA A 81 0.79 16.74 -25.77
C ALA A 81 1.96 15.99 -25.11
N LYS A 82 3.13 16.64 -25.00
CA LYS A 82 4.29 16.08 -24.27
C LYS A 82 3.97 15.87 -22.80
N LEU A 83 3.39 16.89 -22.15
CA LEU A 83 3.04 16.84 -20.73
C LEU A 83 2.01 15.74 -20.43
N LEU A 84 0.99 15.57 -21.27
CA LEU A 84 0.01 14.49 -21.13
C LEU A 84 0.66 13.11 -21.26
N ASN A 85 1.57 12.93 -22.22
CA ASN A 85 2.29 11.68 -22.42
C ASN A 85 3.24 11.37 -21.25
N GLU A 86 4.01 12.35 -20.80
CA GLU A 86 4.89 12.22 -19.63
C GLU A 86 4.11 11.90 -18.36
N THR A 87 3.05 12.66 -18.08
CA THR A 87 2.20 12.43 -16.90
C THR A 87 1.54 11.05 -16.95
N SER A 88 1.01 10.63 -18.12
CA SER A 88 0.42 9.31 -18.29
C SER A 88 1.44 8.19 -18.06
N ARG A 89 2.65 8.33 -18.59
CA ARG A 89 3.75 7.37 -18.39
C ARG A 89 4.16 7.31 -16.92
N ASP A 90 4.30 8.45 -16.27
CA ASP A 90 4.67 8.52 -14.85
C ASP A 90 3.60 7.87 -13.97
N LEU A 91 2.32 8.14 -14.23
CA LEU A 91 1.19 7.51 -13.55
C LEU A 91 1.21 5.98 -13.70
N MET A 92 1.48 5.47 -14.90
CA MET A 92 1.63 4.02 -15.13
C MET A 92 2.83 3.44 -14.38
N GLN A 93 3.99 4.09 -14.42
CA GLN A 93 5.16 3.63 -13.68
C GLN A 93 4.89 3.59 -12.17
N GLN A 94 4.20 4.60 -11.63
CA GLN A 94 3.81 4.61 -10.22
C GLN A 94 2.81 3.49 -9.90
N HIS A 95 1.81 3.29 -10.77
CA HIS A 95 0.89 2.16 -10.65
C HIS A 95 1.64 0.82 -10.60
N ASP A 96 2.56 0.58 -11.52
CA ASP A 96 3.30 -0.68 -11.61
C ASP A 96 4.23 -0.89 -10.41
N ARG A 97 4.91 0.17 -9.95
CA ARG A 97 5.72 0.15 -8.72
C ARG A 97 4.88 -0.23 -7.51
N VAL A 98 3.73 0.41 -7.33
CA VAL A 98 2.84 0.14 -6.20
C VAL A 98 2.25 -1.26 -6.31
N CYS A 99 1.86 -1.72 -7.50
CA CYS A 99 1.34 -3.08 -7.71
C CYS A 99 2.39 -4.15 -7.43
N SER A 100 3.65 -3.91 -7.83
CA SER A 100 4.77 -4.80 -7.52
C SER A 100 5.04 -4.85 -6.01
N ALA A 101 5.13 -3.69 -5.35
CA ALA A 101 5.32 -3.61 -3.90
C ALA A 101 4.16 -4.28 -3.13
N PHE A 102 2.93 -4.11 -3.61
CA PHE A 102 1.75 -4.75 -3.03
C PHE A 102 1.81 -6.27 -3.13
N LYS A 103 2.17 -6.82 -4.31
CA LYS A 103 2.36 -8.27 -4.49
C LYS A 103 3.46 -8.82 -3.58
N GLN A 104 4.60 -8.13 -3.50
CA GLN A 104 5.68 -8.52 -2.58
C GLN A 104 5.22 -8.51 -1.11
N ASN A 105 4.38 -7.54 -0.72
CA ASN A 105 3.81 -7.52 0.62
C ASN A 105 2.87 -8.70 0.88
N LEU A 106 2.04 -9.05 -0.10
CA LEU A 106 1.17 -10.23 -0.03
C LEU A 106 1.99 -11.51 0.11
N ASP A 107 3.07 -11.67 -0.66
CA ASP A 107 3.97 -12.82 -0.54
C ASP A 107 4.61 -12.90 0.84
N ARG A 108 5.03 -11.75 1.41
CA ARG A 108 5.55 -11.67 2.78
C ARG A 108 4.49 -12.05 3.82
N LEU A 109 3.24 -11.62 3.64
CA LEU A 109 2.14 -11.99 4.54
C LEU A 109 1.85 -13.48 4.49
N LEU A 110 1.83 -14.08 3.29
CA LEU A 110 1.66 -15.52 3.11
C LEU A 110 2.80 -16.31 3.76
N ALA A 111 4.05 -15.89 3.57
CA ALA A 111 5.21 -16.50 4.21
C ALA A 111 5.16 -16.37 5.74
N ALA A 112 4.78 -15.20 6.26
CA ALA A 112 4.63 -14.98 7.70
C ALA A 112 3.52 -15.86 8.30
N LYS A 113 2.38 -15.99 7.62
CA LYS A 113 1.30 -16.91 8.02
C LYS A 113 1.80 -18.36 8.05
N ALA A 114 2.50 -18.81 7.03
CA ALA A 114 3.03 -20.18 6.97
C ALA A 114 4.05 -20.44 8.11
N HIS A 115 4.87 -19.45 8.45
CA HIS A 115 5.79 -19.52 9.58
C HIS A 115 5.04 -19.63 10.92
N LEU A 116 3.98 -18.81 11.13
CA LEU A 116 3.15 -18.88 12.32
C LEU A 116 2.44 -20.24 12.44
N GLU A 117 1.88 -20.77 11.36
CA GLU A 117 1.26 -22.09 11.33
C GLU A 117 2.27 -23.21 11.64
N ASN A 118 3.52 -23.07 11.18
CA ASN A 118 4.57 -24.02 11.55
C ASN A 118 4.93 -23.93 13.03
N HIS A 119 5.09 -22.72 13.56
CA HIS A 119 5.36 -22.49 14.98
C HIS A 119 4.23 -23.07 15.84
N LEU A 120 2.96 -22.86 15.46
CA LEU A 120 1.82 -23.44 16.15
C LEU A 120 1.89 -24.98 16.21
N ARG A 121 2.28 -25.64 15.10
CA ARG A 121 2.47 -27.10 15.09
C ARG A 121 3.60 -27.55 16.01
N GLU A 122 4.68 -26.80 16.09
CA GLU A 122 5.80 -27.09 16.98
C GLU A 122 5.42 -26.89 18.44
N THR A 123 4.73 -25.80 18.78
CA THR A 123 4.20 -25.54 20.12
C THR A 123 3.22 -26.64 20.54
N ALA A 124 2.32 -27.09 19.66
CA ALA A 124 1.40 -28.20 19.96
C ALA A 124 2.13 -29.52 20.27
N LYS A 125 3.24 -29.81 19.56
CA LYS A 125 4.09 -30.97 19.88
C LYS A 125 4.78 -30.82 21.24
N GLU A 126 5.26 -29.62 21.55
CA GLU A 126 5.90 -29.34 22.84
C GLU A 126 4.90 -29.47 24.00
N ILE A 127 3.65 -28.99 23.82
CA ILE A 127 2.55 -29.18 24.77
C ILE A 127 2.34 -30.66 25.06
N ALA A 128 2.16 -31.48 24.02
CA ALA A 128 1.94 -32.92 24.18
C ALA A 128 3.13 -33.61 24.88
N SER A 129 4.36 -33.22 24.57
CA SER A 129 5.55 -33.72 25.25
C SER A 129 5.56 -33.32 26.74
N GLN A 130 5.15 -32.09 27.04
CA GLN A 130 5.13 -31.55 28.40
C GLN A 130 4.03 -32.21 29.25
N GLU A 131 2.87 -32.49 28.67
CA GLU A 131 1.78 -33.26 29.30
C GLU A 131 2.25 -34.68 29.66
N ASN A 132 2.95 -35.35 28.75
CA ASN A 132 3.56 -36.67 29.02
C ASN A 132 4.60 -36.60 30.15
N ASN A 133 5.44 -35.56 30.17
CA ASN A 133 6.40 -35.34 31.24
C ASN A 133 5.73 -35.14 32.60
N ILE A 134 4.67 -34.32 32.66
CA ILE A 134 3.86 -34.11 33.86
C ILE A 134 3.24 -35.43 34.34
N ALA A 135 2.71 -36.25 33.43
CA ALA A 135 2.16 -37.55 33.78
C ALA A 135 3.23 -38.49 34.37
N ALA A 136 4.43 -38.52 33.78
CA ALA A 136 5.57 -39.29 34.28
C ALA A 136 6.05 -38.81 35.66
N LEU A 137 6.12 -37.49 35.89
CA LEU A 137 6.45 -36.91 37.19
C LEU A 137 5.41 -37.28 38.26
N LYS A 138 4.11 -37.20 37.93
CA LYS A 138 3.02 -37.61 38.81
C LYS A 138 3.11 -39.09 39.18
N GLU A 139 3.46 -39.95 38.22
CA GLU A 139 3.68 -41.38 38.50
C GLU A 139 4.92 -41.62 39.37
N ALA A 140 6.03 -40.92 39.11
CA ALA A 140 7.25 -41.03 39.92
C ALA A 140 7.03 -40.59 41.38
N ILE A 141 6.20 -39.58 41.61
CA ILE A 141 5.76 -39.14 42.95
C ILE A 141 4.96 -40.27 43.61
N ARG A 142 3.92 -40.78 42.94
CA ARG A 142 3.09 -41.88 43.46
C ARG A 142 3.92 -43.12 43.83
N ALA A 143 4.87 -43.49 42.98
CA ALA A 143 5.74 -44.65 43.20
C ALA A 143 6.63 -44.51 44.46
N LYS A 144 6.86 -43.28 44.95
CA LYS A 144 7.66 -43.00 46.16
C LYS A 144 6.82 -42.87 47.44
N ASP A 145 5.49 -42.71 47.34
CA ASP A 145 4.63 -42.57 48.51
C ASP A 145 4.70 -43.80 49.43
N ASP A 146 4.59 -45.00 48.87
CA ASP A 146 4.58 -46.23 49.67
C ASP A 146 5.93 -46.54 50.34
N PRO A 147 7.09 -46.43 49.66
CA PRO A 147 8.40 -46.52 50.30
C PRO A 147 8.57 -45.55 51.48
N VAL A 148 8.12 -44.29 51.32
CA VAL A 148 8.18 -43.28 52.39
C VAL A 148 7.31 -43.69 53.57
N LYS A 149 6.05 -44.08 53.31
CA LYS A 149 5.12 -44.54 54.37
C LYS A 149 5.68 -45.74 55.12
N VAL A 150 6.27 -46.71 54.42
CA VAL A 150 6.89 -47.89 55.04
C VAL A 150 8.06 -47.50 55.93
N ALA A 151 8.99 -46.69 55.43
CA ALA A 151 10.15 -46.24 56.20
C ALA A 151 9.74 -45.41 57.44
N GLN A 152 8.79 -44.48 57.28
CA GLN A 152 8.23 -43.69 58.38
C GLN A 152 7.49 -44.54 59.41
N THR A 153 6.66 -45.49 58.97
CA THR A 153 5.91 -46.38 59.87
C THR A 153 6.85 -47.28 60.66
N ARG A 154 7.89 -47.84 60.02
CA ARG A 154 8.94 -48.63 60.69
C ARG A 154 9.67 -47.80 61.74
N LEU A 155 10.04 -46.56 61.40
CA LEU A 155 10.72 -45.66 62.33
C LEU A 155 9.80 -45.28 63.51
N HIS A 156 8.53 -44.99 63.25
CA HIS A 156 7.52 -44.69 64.27
C HIS A 156 7.34 -45.84 65.25
N LEU A 157 7.17 -47.07 64.76
CA LEU A 157 7.02 -48.25 65.63
C LEU A 157 8.24 -48.45 66.56
N ARG A 158 9.46 -48.13 66.10
CA ARG A 158 10.66 -48.22 66.94
C ARG A 158 10.68 -47.20 68.09
N GLN A 159 9.92 -46.11 68.00
CA GLN A 159 9.82 -45.10 69.07
C GLN A 159 9.07 -45.61 70.31
N PHE A 160 8.33 -46.73 70.19
CA PHE A 160 7.58 -47.33 71.30
C PHE A 160 8.32 -48.46 72.03
N ARG A 161 9.61 -48.66 71.75
CA ARG A 161 10.41 -49.67 72.47
C ARG A 161 10.53 -49.27 73.96
N PRO A 162 10.32 -50.19 74.91
CA PRO A 162 10.28 -49.85 76.33
C PRO A 162 11.68 -49.63 76.93
N ASN A 163 11.81 -48.65 77.82
CA ASN A 163 12.99 -48.43 78.68
C ASN A 163 14.32 -48.39 77.90
N LEU A 164 15.28 -49.25 78.27
CA LEU A 164 16.61 -49.37 77.67
C LEU A 164 16.59 -49.87 76.21
N GLU A 165 15.50 -50.50 75.76
CA GLU A 165 15.34 -50.96 74.37
C GLU A 165 15.08 -49.81 73.39
N LEU A 166 14.77 -48.60 73.88
CA LEU A 166 14.71 -47.37 73.07
C LEU A 166 16.13 -46.87 72.74
N CYS A 167 16.89 -47.72 72.08
CA CYS A 167 18.27 -47.45 71.69
C CYS A 167 18.33 -46.85 70.28
N LYS A 168 19.26 -45.92 70.07
CA LYS A 168 19.65 -45.43 68.73
C LYS A 168 20.59 -46.43 68.07
N ASP A 169 20.03 -47.55 67.65
CA ASP A 169 20.79 -48.58 66.95
C ASP A 169 21.04 -48.20 65.47
N PRO A 170 21.98 -48.87 64.78
CA PRO A 170 22.31 -48.55 63.38
C PRO A 170 21.12 -48.65 62.42
N ALA A 171 20.14 -49.51 62.72
CA ALA A 171 18.95 -49.65 61.88
C ALA A 171 17.98 -48.47 62.05
N ALA A 172 17.86 -47.90 63.25
CA ALA A 172 17.09 -46.68 63.48
C ALA A 172 17.73 -45.46 62.78
N GLU A 173 19.06 -45.34 62.82
CA GLU A 173 19.78 -44.29 62.10
C GLU A 173 19.63 -44.44 60.58
N SER A 174 19.78 -45.67 60.06
CA SER A 174 19.60 -45.95 58.63
C SER A 174 18.17 -45.62 58.15
N LEU A 175 17.13 -45.99 58.92
CA LEU A 175 15.74 -45.64 58.60
C LEU A 175 15.50 -44.12 58.64
N ALA A 176 16.05 -43.39 59.61
CA ALA A 176 15.94 -41.94 59.65
C ALA A 176 16.61 -41.27 58.44
N CYS A 177 17.78 -41.77 58.04
CA CYS A 177 18.47 -41.35 56.82
C CYS A 177 17.64 -41.66 55.56
N GLU A 178 17.08 -42.86 55.46
CA GLU A 178 16.23 -43.29 54.34
C GLU A 178 14.98 -42.39 54.20
N VAL A 179 14.27 -42.13 55.29
CA VAL A 179 13.13 -41.20 55.31
C VAL A 179 13.56 -39.82 54.81
N ASN A 180 14.66 -39.27 55.34
CA ASN A 180 15.14 -37.96 54.94
C ASN A 180 15.51 -37.89 53.45
N LEU A 181 16.16 -38.94 52.91
CA LEU A 181 16.53 -39.02 51.50
C LEU A 181 15.30 -39.13 50.60
N LEU A 182 14.33 -39.97 50.95
CA LEU A 182 13.10 -40.13 50.18
C LEU A 182 12.25 -38.85 50.20
N THR A 183 12.12 -38.18 51.36
CA THR A 183 11.41 -36.89 51.47
C THR A 183 12.07 -35.83 50.60
N LYS A 184 13.40 -35.68 50.66
CA LYS A 184 14.13 -34.75 49.78
C LYS A 184 13.92 -35.07 48.30
N SER A 185 13.90 -36.36 47.93
CA SER A 185 13.62 -36.77 46.56
C SER A 185 12.19 -36.42 46.13
N LEU A 186 11.20 -36.51 47.02
CA LEU A 186 9.83 -36.07 46.76
C LEU A 186 9.75 -34.56 46.60
N ASP A 187 10.40 -33.79 47.47
CA ASP A 187 10.42 -32.31 47.39
C ASP A 187 10.98 -31.83 46.03
N LEU A 188 12.05 -32.48 45.55
CA LEU A 188 12.61 -32.21 44.22
C LEU A 188 11.62 -32.52 43.09
N LEU A 189 10.90 -33.65 43.18
CA LEU A 189 9.90 -34.03 42.18
C LEU A 189 8.70 -33.09 42.18
N PHE A 190 8.22 -32.66 43.35
CA PHE A 190 7.14 -31.66 43.45
C PHE A 190 7.56 -30.30 42.90
N GLY A 191 8.80 -29.88 43.17
CA GLY A 191 9.38 -28.67 42.60
C GLY A 191 9.43 -28.73 41.07
N GLU A 192 9.88 -29.86 40.51
CA GLU A 192 9.96 -30.03 39.06
C GLU A 192 8.59 -30.16 38.39
N LEU A 193 7.63 -30.79 39.06
CA LEU A 193 6.25 -30.84 38.63
C LEU A 193 5.64 -29.43 38.53
N THR A 194 5.83 -28.61 39.55
CA THR A 194 5.31 -27.23 39.58
C THR A 194 5.86 -26.41 38.41
N LYS A 195 7.18 -26.47 38.18
CA LYS A 195 7.82 -25.80 37.03
C LYS A 195 7.28 -26.33 35.70
N SER A 196 7.06 -27.64 35.62
CA SER A 196 6.54 -28.28 34.41
C SER A 196 5.12 -27.86 34.10
N GLU A 197 4.26 -27.72 35.11
CA GLU A 197 2.89 -27.22 34.99
C GLU A 197 2.85 -25.72 34.62
N GLU A 198 3.74 -24.90 35.18
CA GLU A 198 3.90 -23.50 34.78
C GLU A 198 4.34 -23.37 33.31
N LYS A 199 5.31 -24.18 32.88
CA LYS A 199 5.75 -24.22 31.48
C LYS A 199 4.60 -24.61 30.54
N LEU A 200 3.80 -25.61 30.90
CA LEU A 200 2.64 -26.03 30.12
C LEU A 200 1.63 -24.88 29.95
N ARG A 201 1.33 -24.15 31.03
CA ARG A 201 0.44 -22.98 30.96
C ARG A 201 0.97 -21.91 30.01
N ASN A 202 2.25 -21.59 30.09
CA ASN A 202 2.88 -20.61 29.19
C ASN A 202 2.82 -21.04 27.72
N LEU A 203 2.98 -22.34 27.44
CA LEU A 203 2.85 -22.88 26.08
C LEU A 203 1.40 -22.80 25.57
N GLN A 204 0.41 -23.04 26.43
CA GLN A 204 -1.01 -22.91 26.08
C GLN A 204 -1.38 -21.44 25.80
N ASP A 205 -0.88 -20.50 26.60
CA ASP A 205 -1.06 -19.06 26.35
C ASP A 205 -0.41 -18.65 25.01
N LEU A 206 0.79 -19.16 24.72
CA LEU A 206 1.46 -18.95 23.43
C LEU A 206 0.65 -19.53 22.26
N GLN A 207 0.08 -20.72 22.41
CA GLN A 207 -0.77 -21.35 21.41
C GLN A 207 -1.95 -20.45 21.04
N MET A 208 -2.70 -19.95 22.04
CA MET A 208 -3.85 -19.06 21.81
C MET A 208 -3.44 -17.77 21.08
N ASN A 209 -2.28 -17.20 21.43
CA ASN A 209 -1.76 -16.01 20.76
C ASN A 209 -1.39 -16.30 19.30
N LEU A 210 -0.75 -17.44 19.01
CA LEU A 210 -0.41 -17.84 17.65
C LEU A 210 -1.66 -18.06 16.79
N GLU A 211 -2.68 -18.74 17.32
CA GLU A 211 -3.96 -18.95 16.63
C GLU A 211 -4.62 -17.61 16.26
N LYS A 212 -4.68 -16.68 17.22
CA LYS A 212 -5.21 -15.33 17.00
C LYS A 212 -4.44 -14.58 15.91
N GLU A 213 -3.11 -14.59 15.95
CA GLU A 213 -2.28 -13.91 14.95
C GLU A 213 -2.46 -14.52 13.55
N ILE A 214 -2.56 -15.86 13.45
CA ILE A 214 -2.85 -16.55 12.20
C ILE A 214 -4.19 -16.10 11.62
N ASP A 215 -5.23 -15.99 12.44
CA ASP A 215 -6.55 -15.57 11.98
C ASP A 215 -6.58 -14.11 11.53
N ILE A 216 -5.86 -13.22 12.21
CA ILE A 216 -5.64 -11.83 11.75
C ILE A 216 -4.93 -11.81 10.40
N LYS A 217 -3.89 -12.63 10.20
CA LYS A 217 -3.19 -12.71 8.90
C LYS A 217 -4.06 -13.28 7.80
N LYS A 218 -4.85 -14.32 8.08
CA LYS A 218 -5.84 -14.87 7.12
C LYS A 218 -6.82 -13.79 6.67
N GLU A 219 -7.36 -13.00 7.59
CA GLU A 219 -8.31 -11.94 7.23
C GLU A 219 -7.64 -10.81 6.45
N THR A 220 -6.42 -10.42 6.84
CA THR A 220 -5.64 -9.40 6.11
C THR A 220 -5.39 -9.85 4.67
N ILE A 221 -4.94 -11.09 4.48
CA ILE A 221 -4.70 -11.69 3.14
C ILE A 221 -6.00 -11.73 2.34
N ARG A 222 -7.13 -12.15 2.94
CA ARG A 222 -8.43 -12.19 2.28
C ARG A 222 -8.85 -10.81 1.77
N ILE A 223 -8.68 -9.76 2.58
CA ILE A 223 -8.99 -8.39 2.17
C ILE A 223 -8.11 -7.98 0.99
N ASP A 224 -6.80 -8.25 1.07
CA ASP A 224 -5.87 -7.90 0.01
C ASP A 224 -6.18 -8.63 -1.31
N GLU A 225 -6.47 -9.93 -1.26
CA GLU A 225 -6.77 -10.74 -2.44
C GLU A 225 -8.15 -10.46 -3.05
N VAL A 226 -9.18 -10.32 -2.22
CA VAL A 226 -10.58 -10.23 -2.69
C VAL A 226 -11.00 -8.79 -2.97
N GLN A 227 -10.48 -7.82 -2.22
CA GLN A 227 -10.93 -6.43 -2.33
C GLN A 227 -9.89 -5.53 -3.01
N CYS A 228 -8.63 -5.60 -2.58
CA CYS A 228 -7.60 -4.67 -3.05
C CYS A 228 -7.11 -5.01 -4.46
N LEU A 229 -6.73 -6.27 -4.72
CA LEU A 229 -6.21 -6.69 -6.03
C LEU A 229 -7.18 -6.44 -7.19
N PRO A 230 -8.49 -6.80 -7.10
CA PRO A 230 -9.41 -6.56 -8.21
C PRO A 230 -9.59 -5.07 -8.51
N ARG A 231 -9.65 -4.21 -7.48
CA ARG A 231 -9.76 -2.76 -7.68
C ARG A 231 -8.54 -2.19 -8.40
N ARG A 232 -7.34 -2.68 -8.07
CA ARG A 232 -6.09 -2.28 -8.75
C ARG A 232 -6.02 -2.77 -10.18
N ALA A 233 -6.60 -3.93 -10.49
CA ALA A 233 -6.64 -4.46 -11.86
C ALA A 233 -7.48 -3.60 -12.83
N HIS A 234 -8.40 -2.77 -12.32
CA HIS A 234 -9.23 -1.86 -13.12
C HIS A 234 -8.55 -0.51 -13.43
N TYR A 235 -7.23 -0.42 -13.30
CA TYR A 235 -6.51 0.82 -13.59
C TYR A 235 -6.62 1.20 -15.09
N PRO A 236 -6.87 2.48 -15.41
CA PRO A 236 -7.04 2.91 -16.80
C PRO A 236 -5.77 2.72 -17.63
N SER A 237 -5.96 2.48 -18.93
CA SER A 237 -4.86 2.38 -19.89
C SER A 237 -4.18 3.74 -20.11
N ALA A 238 -2.94 3.71 -20.63
CA ALA A 238 -2.19 4.91 -21.02
C ALA A 238 -3.02 5.88 -21.88
N ILE A 239 -3.74 5.32 -22.85
CA ILE A 239 -4.56 6.06 -23.81
C ILE A 239 -5.69 6.79 -23.09
N ARG A 240 -6.37 6.11 -22.16
CA ARG A 240 -7.44 6.71 -21.37
C ARG A 240 -6.94 7.77 -20.40
N LEU A 241 -5.74 7.60 -19.85
CA LEU A 241 -5.08 8.61 -19.00
C LEU A 241 -4.72 9.89 -19.76
N GLN A 242 -4.50 9.80 -21.07
CA GLN A 242 -4.24 10.95 -21.94
C GLN A 242 -5.53 11.68 -22.36
N GLY A 243 -6.70 11.20 -21.94
CA GLY A 243 -8.00 11.82 -22.23
C GLY A 243 -8.67 11.32 -23.52
N TYR A 244 -8.11 10.28 -24.16
CA TYR A 244 -8.76 9.63 -25.29
C TYR A 244 -9.81 8.61 -24.79
N PRO A 245 -10.96 8.48 -25.48
CA PRO A 245 -12.03 7.55 -25.12
C PRO A 245 -11.60 6.08 -25.18
#